data_AF-A0A7Z8VLZ3-F1
#
_entry.id   AF-A0A7Z8VLZ3-F1
#
_cell.length_a   1.000
_cell.length_b   1.000
_cell.length_c   1.000
_cell.angle_alpha   90.00
_cell.angle_beta   90.00
_cell.angle_gamma   90.00
#
_symmetry.space_group_name_H-M   'P 1'
#
loop_
_entity.id
_entity.type
_entity.pdbx_description
1 polymer ?
#
loop_
_entity_poly.entity_id
_entity_poly.type
_entity_poly.pdbx_seq_one_letter_code
_entity_poly.pdbx_strand_id
1 'polypeptide(L)'
;MPFMHNTPERLSTEQLEVYFAELVESHSWSTVKIDRNGLQFFWQYVLKKDWQWLEIIKVPKVQTLPDILSVSEVEKLIAVTYRLRYKVFILATYSMGLRLGETLSLQVGDIDAEGKQVHIRRGKGHKDRFVPLPDLTCYALRDLWRKHRNPAWLFPSGTGSIESIQKATTHMDRGGAQAAMKAAVKDCGL
;
A
#
# COMPACT_ATOMS: atom_id res chain seq x y z
N MET A 1 -1.64 5.35 -31.37
CA MET A 1 -1.94 6.62 -30.66
C MET A 1 -2.84 7.54 -31.52
N PRO A 2 -4.15 7.27 -31.72
CA PRO A 2 -5.03 8.21 -32.44
C PRO A 2 -6.02 8.99 -31.56
N PHE A 3 -6.15 8.68 -30.27
CA PHE A 3 -7.24 9.23 -29.44
C PHE A 3 -7.02 10.64 -28.87
N MET A 4 -5.81 11.20 -28.95
CA MET A 4 -5.49 12.51 -28.34
C MET A 4 -6.00 13.74 -29.12
N HIS A 5 -6.63 13.56 -30.28
CA HIS A 5 -7.04 14.69 -31.13
C HIS A 5 -8.56 14.95 -31.17
N ASN A 6 -9.38 14.12 -30.50
CA ASN A 6 -10.82 14.36 -30.39
C ASN A 6 -11.21 14.70 -28.97
N THR A 7 -12.05 15.73 -28.80
CA THR A 7 -12.68 16.01 -27.50
C THR A 7 -13.52 14.79 -27.09
N PRO A 8 -13.45 14.34 -25.82
CA PRO A 8 -14.20 13.16 -25.35
C PRO A 8 -15.70 13.22 -25.66
N GLU A 9 -16.26 14.42 -25.74
CA GLU A 9 -17.66 14.71 -26.03
C GLU A 9 -18.15 14.26 -27.41
N ARG A 10 -17.22 14.00 -28.34
CA ARG A 10 -17.48 13.60 -29.73
C ARG A 10 -17.19 12.11 -30.00
N LEU A 11 -16.78 11.36 -28.99
CA LEU A 11 -16.48 9.94 -29.15
C LEU A 11 -17.77 9.15 -29.39
N SER A 12 -17.82 8.38 -30.47
CA SER A 12 -18.90 7.42 -30.73
C SER A 12 -18.71 6.14 -29.93
N THR A 13 -19.78 5.34 -29.83
CA THR A 13 -19.76 4.03 -29.15
C THR A 13 -18.71 3.11 -29.76
N GLU A 14 -18.58 3.09 -31.09
CA GLU A 14 -17.59 2.28 -31.81
C GLU A 14 -16.15 2.72 -31.52
N GLN A 15 -15.92 4.03 -31.39
CA GLN A 15 -14.60 4.55 -31.03
C GLN A 15 -14.21 4.18 -29.59
N LEU A 16 -15.18 4.13 -28.68
CA LEU A 16 -14.96 3.67 -27.31
C LEU A 16 -14.67 2.16 -27.26
N GLU A 17 -15.32 1.34 -28.10
CA GLU A 17 -15.03 -0.09 -28.21
C GLU A 17 -13.59 -0.34 -28.66
N VAL A 18 -13.14 0.36 -29.72
CA VAL A 18 -11.75 0.28 -30.21
C VAL A 18 -10.78 0.72 -29.13
N TYR A 19 -11.07 1.83 -28.44
CA TYR A 19 -10.24 2.33 -27.34
C TYR A 19 -10.09 1.30 -26.21
N PHE A 20 -11.20 0.72 -25.75
CA PHE A 20 -11.14 -0.29 -24.68
C PHE A 20 -10.50 -1.60 -25.15
N ALA A 21 -10.65 -1.99 -26.41
CA ALA A 21 -9.96 -3.14 -26.97
C ALA A 21 -8.43 -2.96 -26.93
N GLU A 22 -7.91 -1.81 -27.39
CA GLU A 22 -6.48 -1.46 -27.30
C GLU A 22 -5.98 -1.42 -25.83
N LEU A 23 -6.83 -0.95 -24.92
CA LEU A 23 -6.55 -0.88 -23.48
C LEU A 23 -6.45 -2.27 -22.83
N VAL A 24 -7.31 -3.21 -23.21
CA VAL A 24 -7.29 -4.58 -22.68
C VAL A 24 -6.01 -5.32 -23.08
N GLU A 25 -5.45 -5.01 -24.25
CA GLU A 25 -4.16 -5.56 -24.70
C GLU A 25 -2.98 -5.01 -23.90
N SER A 26 -3.01 -3.72 -23.56
CA SER A 26 -1.88 -3.02 -22.95
C SER A 26 -1.92 -2.91 -21.42
N HIS A 27 -3.10 -3.04 -20.79
CA HIS A 27 -3.30 -2.79 -19.36
C HIS A 27 -3.92 -3.97 -18.60
N SER A 28 -3.88 -3.89 -17.27
CA SER A 28 -4.60 -4.84 -16.42
C SER A 28 -6.11 -4.60 -16.50
N TRP A 29 -6.92 -5.65 -16.36
CA TRP A 29 -8.38 -5.51 -16.33
C TRP A 29 -8.87 -4.53 -15.27
N SER A 30 -8.19 -4.48 -14.11
CA SER A 30 -8.49 -3.52 -13.05
C SER A 30 -8.30 -2.08 -13.51
N THR A 31 -7.25 -1.81 -14.29
CA THR A 31 -6.99 -0.49 -14.89
C THR A 31 -8.08 -0.12 -15.89
N VAL A 32 -8.36 -1.01 -16.85
CA VAL A 32 -9.41 -0.80 -17.87
C VAL A 32 -10.77 -0.51 -17.22
N LYS A 33 -11.09 -1.24 -16.13
CA LYS A 33 -12.32 -1.03 -15.36
C LYS A 33 -12.37 0.34 -14.69
N ILE A 34 -11.25 0.81 -14.12
CA ILE A 34 -11.16 2.14 -13.52
C ILE A 34 -11.36 3.22 -14.58
N ASP A 35 -10.69 3.10 -15.73
CA ASP A 35 -10.80 4.06 -16.84
C ASP A 35 -12.23 4.13 -17.37
N ARG A 36 -12.88 2.97 -17.54
CA ARG A 36 -14.29 2.88 -17.93
C ARG A 36 -15.22 3.54 -16.93
N ASN A 37 -15.03 3.30 -15.64
CA ASN A 37 -15.83 3.96 -14.60
C ASN A 37 -15.62 5.48 -14.62
N GLY A 38 -14.40 5.94 -14.88
CA GLY A 38 -14.08 7.36 -15.05
C GLY A 38 -14.80 7.99 -16.24
N LEU A 39 -14.81 7.30 -17.38
CA LEU A 39 -15.54 7.74 -18.58
C LEU A 39 -17.06 7.74 -18.34
N GLN A 40 -17.60 6.69 -17.74
CA GLN A 40 -19.02 6.66 -17.36
C GLN A 40 -19.38 7.84 -16.45
N PHE A 41 -18.55 8.14 -15.45
CA PHE A 41 -18.75 9.28 -14.56
C PHE A 41 -18.73 10.61 -15.34
N PHE A 42 -17.76 10.80 -16.23
CA PHE A 42 -17.66 12.00 -17.06
C PHE A 42 -18.90 12.20 -17.93
N TRP A 43 -19.40 11.15 -18.61
CA TRP A 43 -20.62 11.22 -19.42
C TRP A 43 -21.86 11.57 -18.60
N GLN A 44 -22.08 10.86 -17.50
CA GLN A 44 -23.29 11.00 -16.70
C GLN A 44 -23.33 12.32 -15.92
N TYR A 45 -22.21 12.72 -15.31
CA TYR A 45 -22.18 13.82 -14.35
C TYR A 45 -21.62 15.12 -14.92
N VAL A 46 -20.73 15.07 -15.92
CA VAL A 46 -20.16 16.28 -16.54
C VAL A 46 -20.93 16.64 -17.81
N LEU A 47 -21.10 15.69 -18.73
CA LEU A 47 -21.80 15.93 -20.00
C LEU A 47 -23.33 15.86 -19.87
N LYS A 48 -23.85 15.33 -18.75
CA LYS A 48 -25.28 15.07 -18.53
C LYS A 48 -25.91 14.25 -19.67
N LYS A 49 -25.16 13.30 -20.21
CA LYS A 49 -25.59 12.37 -21.25
C LYS A 49 -25.73 10.97 -20.65
N ASP A 50 -26.67 10.21 -21.19
CA ASP A 50 -26.79 8.79 -20.83
C ASP A 50 -25.56 8.03 -21.35
N TRP A 51 -25.08 7.11 -20.50
CA TRP A 51 -24.00 6.21 -20.84
C TRP A 51 -24.57 4.93 -21.45
N GLN A 52 -24.23 4.65 -22.71
CA GLN A 52 -24.55 3.37 -23.31
C GLN A 52 -23.55 2.32 -22.82
N TRP A 53 -24.08 1.20 -22.33
CA TRP A 53 -23.25 0.17 -21.72
C TRP A 53 -22.46 -0.59 -22.79
N LEU A 54 -21.15 -0.37 -22.79
CA LEU A 54 -20.21 -1.12 -23.64
C LEU A 54 -19.91 -2.47 -23.02
N GLU A 55 -20.24 -3.56 -23.71
CA GLU A 55 -19.98 -4.92 -23.24
C GLU A 55 -18.53 -5.32 -23.50
N ILE A 56 -17.62 -4.83 -22.65
CA ILE A 56 -16.19 -5.15 -22.75
C ILE A 56 -15.98 -6.55 -22.19
N ILE A 57 -15.65 -7.51 -23.06
CA ILE A 57 -15.37 -8.89 -22.67
C ILE A 57 -14.03 -8.95 -21.94
N LYS A 58 -14.08 -9.39 -20.68
CA LYS A 58 -12.87 -9.69 -19.92
C LYS A 58 -12.24 -10.98 -20.45
N VAL A 59 -11.07 -10.88 -21.07
CA VAL A 59 -10.27 -12.08 -21.38
C VAL A 59 -9.93 -12.81 -20.07
N PRO A 60 -10.18 -14.13 -19.95
CA PRO A 60 -9.83 -14.90 -18.76
C PRO A 60 -8.31 -14.88 -18.58
N LYS A 61 -7.79 -14.00 -17.71
CA LYS A 61 -6.41 -14.11 -17.25
C LYS A 61 -6.34 -15.18 -16.17
N VAL A 62 -5.50 -16.18 -16.40
CA VAL A 62 -5.08 -17.14 -15.37
C VAL A 62 -4.42 -16.32 -14.27
N GLN A 63 -5.12 -16.19 -13.13
CA GLN A 63 -4.52 -15.64 -11.92
C GLN A 63 -3.84 -16.81 -11.23
N THR A 64 -2.52 -16.89 -11.33
CA THR A 64 -1.74 -17.72 -10.42
C THR A 64 -1.96 -17.18 -9.00
N LEU A 65 -2.09 -18.08 -8.03
CA LEU A 65 -2.12 -17.67 -6.62
C LEU A 65 -0.83 -16.87 -6.35
N PRO A 66 -0.90 -15.70 -5.69
CA PRO A 66 0.30 -15.01 -5.25
C PRO A 66 1.12 -15.96 -4.39
N ASP A 67 2.44 -16.02 -4.59
CA ASP A 67 3.34 -16.75 -3.68
C ASP A 67 3.19 -16.17 -2.27
N ILE A 68 2.52 -16.93 -1.40
CA ILE A 68 2.37 -16.58 0.01
C ILE A 68 3.69 -16.95 0.66
N LEU A 69 4.41 -15.94 1.17
CA LEU A 69 5.61 -16.19 1.97
C LEU A 69 5.27 -17.07 3.18
N SER A 70 6.00 -18.18 3.30
CA SER A 70 6.00 -19.03 4.48
C SER A 70 6.61 -18.31 5.68
N VAL A 71 6.36 -18.82 6.88
CA VAL A 71 6.91 -18.26 8.13
C VAL A 71 8.44 -18.19 8.08
N SER A 72 9.09 -19.25 7.60
CA SER A 72 10.55 -19.33 7.51
C SER A 72 11.14 -18.35 6.50
N GLU A 73 10.43 -18.05 5.42
CA GLU A 73 10.84 -17.04 4.44
C GLU A 73 10.75 -15.63 5.03
N VAL A 74 9.72 -15.35 5.83
CA VAL A 74 9.61 -14.06 6.53
C VAL A 74 10.70 -13.93 7.60
N GLU A 75 11.03 -14.99 8.32
CA GLU A 75 12.16 -14.99 9.26
C GLU A 75 13.48 -14.68 8.57
N LYS A 76 13.75 -15.30 7.41
CA LYS A 76 14.92 -15.00 6.56
C LYS A 76 14.90 -13.53 6.11
N LEU A 77 13.75 -13.04 5.64
CA LEU A 77 13.56 -11.65 5.20
C LEU A 77 13.90 -10.64 6.31
N ILE A 78 13.40 -10.89 7.53
CA ILE A 78 13.70 -10.08 8.71
C ILE A 78 15.18 -10.21 9.09
N ALA A 79 15.77 -11.40 8.98
CA ALA A 79 17.17 -11.64 9.32
C ALA A 79 18.13 -10.84 8.43
N VAL A 80 17.96 -10.91 7.10
CA VAL A 80 18.84 -10.23 6.11
C VAL A 80 18.68 -8.72 6.09
N THR A 81 17.56 -8.19 6.59
CA THR A 81 17.31 -6.74 6.61
C THR A 81 18.29 -6.03 7.54
N TYR A 82 19.26 -5.29 6.97
CA TYR A 82 20.34 -4.66 7.70
C TYR A 82 19.89 -3.54 8.66
N ARG A 83 19.03 -2.62 8.18
CA ARG A 83 18.62 -1.46 9.00
C ARG A 83 17.52 -1.86 9.98
N LEU A 84 17.77 -1.65 11.27
CA LEU A 84 16.82 -1.98 12.35
C LEU A 84 15.40 -1.44 12.09
N ARG A 85 15.26 -0.20 11.64
CA ARG A 85 13.94 0.40 11.37
C ARG A 85 13.11 -0.41 10.36
N TYR A 86 13.75 -0.94 9.32
CA TYR A 86 13.08 -1.77 8.31
C TYR A 86 12.80 -3.18 8.85
N LYS A 87 13.72 -3.72 9.66
CA LYS A 87 13.53 -5.02 10.33
C LYS A 87 12.29 -5.02 11.22
N VAL A 88 12.18 -4.02 12.08
CA VAL A 88 11.02 -3.84 12.97
C VAL A 88 9.76 -3.51 12.19
N PHE A 89 9.87 -2.74 11.10
CA PHE A 89 8.75 -2.44 10.21
C PHE A 89 8.16 -3.69 9.55
N ILE A 90 9.01 -4.56 9.00
CA ILE A 90 8.59 -5.83 8.37
C ILE A 90 7.96 -6.74 9.44
N LEU A 91 8.63 -6.89 10.59
CA LEU A 91 8.11 -7.67 11.72
C LEU A 91 6.71 -7.19 12.13
N ALA A 92 6.53 -5.89 12.39
CA ALA A 92 5.25 -5.32 12.80
C ALA A 92 4.16 -5.48 11.74
N THR A 93 4.51 -5.29 10.46
CA THR A 93 3.57 -5.46 9.34
C THR A 93 3.08 -6.91 9.26
N TYR A 94 4.00 -7.86 9.38
CA TYR A 94 3.69 -9.29 9.30
C TYR A 94 2.94 -9.80 10.53
N SER A 95 3.49 -9.57 11.72
CA SER A 95 2.99 -10.15 12.97
C SER A 95 1.60 -9.66 13.38
N MET A 96 1.27 -8.41 13.02
CA MET A 96 -0.03 -7.80 13.30
C MET A 96 -0.95 -7.74 12.07
N GLY A 97 -0.51 -8.24 10.91
CA GLY A 97 -1.29 -8.26 9.67
C GLY A 97 -1.71 -6.85 9.18
N LEU A 98 -0.86 -5.85 9.41
CA LEU A 98 -1.16 -4.46 9.07
C LEU A 98 -0.90 -4.16 7.60
N ARG A 99 -1.68 -3.24 7.04
CA ARG A 99 -1.34 -2.68 5.73
C ARG A 99 -0.10 -1.82 5.87
N LEU A 100 0.70 -1.75 4.80
CA LEU A 100 1.91 -0.93 4.75
C LEU A 100 1.69 0.50 5.26
N GLY A 101 0.63 1.17 4.82
CA GLY A 101 0.29 2.52 5.27
C GLY A 101 -0.15 2.61 6.73
N GLU A 102 -0.83 1.58 7.24
CA GLU A 102 -1.23 1.48 8.65
C GLU A 102 0.02 1.31 9.53
N THR A 103 0.95 0.43 9.18
CA THR A 103 2.21 0.25 9.92
C THR A 103 3.05 1.52 9.94
N LEU A 104 3.20 2.20 8.79
CA LEU A 104 3.95 3.46 8.71
C LEU A 104 3.33 4.53 9.60
N SER A 105 2.01 4.57 9.68
CA SER A 105 1.27 5.58 10.42
C SER A 105 1.14 5.28 11.92
N LEU A 106 1.76 4.21 12.43
CA LEU A 106 1.69 3.89 13.86
C LEU A 106 2.37 4.96 14.71
N GLN A 107 1.64 5.45 15.70
CA GLN A 107 2.12 6.40 16.68
C GLN A 107 2.44 5.71 18.01
N VAL A 108 3.28 6.36 18.82
CA VAL A 108 3.64 5.89 20.16
C VAL A 108 2.39 5.73 21.02
N GLY A 109 1.45 6.69 20.93
CA GLY A 109 0.19 6.66 21.67
C GLY A 109 -0.83 5.62 21.20
N ASP A 110 -0.56 4.91 20.11
CA ASP A 110 -1.43 3.83 19.63
C ASP A 110 -1.11 2.48 20.30
N ILE A 111 0.01 2.39 21.02
CA ILE A 111 0.50 1.15 21.63
C ILE A 111 -0.01 1.03 23.07
N ASP A 112 -0.90 0.08 23.29
CA ASP A 112 -1.33 -0.35 24.63
C ASP A 112 -0.60 -1.66 24.98
N ALA A 113 0.56 -1.51 25.61
CA ALA A 113 1.41 -2.65 25.97
C ALA A 113 0.84 -3.49 27.12
N GLU A 114 0.00 -2.90 27.98
CA GLU A 114 -0.63 -3.61 29.11
C GLU A 114 -1.83 -4.42 28.62
N GLY A 115 -2.69 -3.82 27.80
CA GLY A 115 -3.80 -4.50 27.13
C GLY A 115 -3.37 -5.37 25.94
N LYS A 116 -2.07 -5.44 25.61
CA LYS A 116 -1.50 -6.17 24.47
C LYS A 116 -2.23 -5.91 23.15
N GLN A 117 -2.47 -4.64 22.86
CA GLN A 117 -3.22 -4.23 21.68
C GLN A 117 -2.65 -2.95 21.05
N VAL A 118 -2.93 -2.76 19.77
CA VAL A 118 -2.59 -1.54 19.03
C VAL A 118 -3.86 -0.94 18.45
N HIS A 119 -4.05 0.36 18.66
CA HIS A 119 -5.15 1.11 18.06
C HIS A 119 -4.78 1.55 16.63
N ILE A 120 -5.40 0.93 15.64
CA ILE A 120 -5.22 1.31 14.23
C ILE A 120 -6.26 2.36 13.87
N ARG A 121 -5.79 3.60 13.73
CA ARG A 121 -6.61 4.75 13.30
C ARG A 121 -6.85 4.72 11.79
N ARG A 122 -8.04 5.13 11.37
CA ARG A 122 -8.39 5.33 9.94
C ARG A 122 -8.11 4.10 9.07
N GLY A 123 -8.49 2.92 9.54
CA GLY A 123 -8.48 1.70 8.74
C GLY A 123 -9.43 1.75 7.54
N LYS A 124 -9.61 0.62 6.85
CA LYS A 124 -10.51 0.51 5.68
C LYS A 124 -11.89 1.11 5.99
N GLY A 125 -12.33 2.06 5.18
CA GLY A 125 -13.62 2.76 5.36
C GLY A 125 -13.64 3.80 6.48
N HIS A 126 -12.48 4.33 6.88
CA HIS A 126 -12.31 5.29 7.98
C HIS A 126 -12.76 4.76 9.35
N LYS A 127 -12.74 3.44 9.54
CA LYS A 127 -13.06 2.81 10.82
C LYS A 127 -11.80 2.48 11.58
N ASP A 128 -11.82 2.79 12.87
CA ASP A 128 -10.79 2.42 13.81
C ASP A 128 -10.97 0.95 14.24
N ARG A 129 -9.87 0.29 14.58
CA ARG A 129 -9.90 -1.07 15.14
C ARG A 129 -8.73 -1.30 16.08
N PHE A 130 -8.89 -2.23 17.01
CA PHE A 130 -7.78 -2.77 17.79
C PHE A 130 -7.23 -4.03 17.10
N VAL A 131 -5.91 -4.19 17.12
CA VAL A 131 -5.25 -5.43 16.69
C VAL A 131 -4.42 -5.98 17.86
N PRO A 132 -4.30 -7.31 18.00
CA PRO A 132 -3.42 -7.90 19.01
C PRO A 132 -1.97 -7.44 18.80
N LEU A 133 -1.25 -7.20 19.90
CA LEU A 133 0.17 -6.85 19.92
C LEU A 133 0.99 -8.03 20.46
N PRO A 134 1.67 -8.81 19.59
CA PRO A 134 2.55 -9.87 20.04
C PRO A 134 3.73 -9.31 20.85
N ASP A 135 4.12 -10.01 21.93
CA ASP A 135 5.17 -9.56 22.85
C ASP A 135 6.50 -9.26 22.13
N LEU A 136 6.93 -10.13 21.21
CA LEU A 136 8.12 -9.92 20.38
C LEU A 136 8.06 -8.59 19.59
N THR A 137 6.88 -8.27 19.06
CA THR A 137 6.67 -7.04 18.28
C THR A 137 6.68 -5.82 19.20
N CYS A 138 6.06 -5.92 20.38
CA CYS A 138 6.12 -4.86 21.39
C CYS A 138 7.56 -4.56 21.81
N TYR A 139 8.38 -5.59 22.07
CA TYR A 139 9.78 -5.40 22.43
C TYR A 139 10.58 -4.76 21.31
N ALA A 140 10.41 -5.25 20.07
CA ALA A 140 11.09 -4.71 18.91
C ALA A 140 10.74 -3.23 18.64
N LEU A 141 9.45 -2.87 18.75
CA LEU A 141 8.99 -1.47 18.63
C LEU A 141 9.57 -0.60 19.74
N ARG A 142 9.60 -1.09 20.98
CA ARG A 142 10.16 -0.39 22.13
C ARG A 142 11.66 -0.15 21.97
N ASP A 143 12.41 -1.14 21.51
CA ASP A 143 13.85 -1.02 21.30
C ASP A 143 14.20 -0.11 20.13
N LEU A 144 13.40 -0.12 19.05
CA LEU A 144 13.52 0.88 17.99
C LEU A 144 13.26 2.28 18.55
N TRP A 145 12.14 2.47 19.25
CA TRP A 145 11.76 3.76 19.80
C TRP A 145 12.79 4.30 20.79
N ARG A 146 13.41 3.46 21.62
CA ARG A 146 14.47 3.88 22.56
C ARG A 146 15.67 4.55 21.87
N LYS A 147 15.98 4.18 20.62
CA LYS A 147 17.12 4.73 19.86
C LYS A 147 16.90 6.14 19.35
N HIS A 148 15.64 6.50 19.07
CA HIS A 148 15.32 7.83 18.54
C HIS A 148 14.47 8.67 19.48
N ARG A 149 13.57 8.11 20.29
CA ARG A 149 12.68 8.84 21.21
C ARG A 149 11.82 9.90 20.52
N ASN A 150 11.37 9.60 19.29
CA ASN A 150 10.43 10.50 18.61
C ASN A 150 9.12 10.50 19.42
N PRO A 151 8.54 11.68 19.73
CA PRO A 151 7.39 11.77 20.63
C PRO A 151 6.09 11.24 20.00
N ALA A 152 5.99 11.23 18.68
CA ALA A 152 4.76 10.89 17.97
C ALA A 152 4.88 9.56 17.20
N TRP A 153 5.92 9.38 16.40
CA TRP A 153 5.99 8.30 15.41
C TRP A 153 6.88 7.14 15.85
N LEU A 154 6.42 5.90 15.64
CA LEU A 154 7.27 4.69 15.78
C LEU A 154 8.24 4.53 14.61
N PHE A 155 7.85 4.99 13.42
CA PHE A 155 8.68 4.97 12.22
C PHE A 155 8.83 6.39 11.64
N PRO A 156 9.61 7.28 12.28
CA PRO A 156 9.80 8.65 11.79
C PRO A 156 10.54 8.73 10.44
N SER A 157 10.30 9.80 9.68
CA SER A 157 10.93 10.06 8.37
C SER A 157 12.40 10.45 8.44
N GLY A 158 12.85 11.02 9.56
CA GLY A 158 14.23 11.47 9.75
C GLY A 158 15.26 10.35 9.55
N THR A 159 16.43 10.73 9.04
CA THR A 159 17.59 9.85 8.83
C THR A 159 18.86 10.54 9.32
N GLY A 160 19.92 9.77 9.57
CA GLY A 160 21.19 10.32 10.01
C GLY A 160 21.20 10.58 11.51
N SER A 161 21.27 11.86 11.92
CA SER A 161 21.43 12.23 13.33
C SER A 161 20.17 11.92 14.16
N ILE A 162 20.35 11.59 15.43
CA ILE A 162 19.25 11.32 16.36
C ILE A 162 18.32 12.52 16.46
N GLU A 163 18.86 13.74 16.47
CA GLU A 163 18.09 14.98 16.52
C GLU A 163 17.15 15.14 15.31
N SER A 164 17.62 14.81 14.11
CA SER A 164 16.77 14.84 12.90
C SER A 164 15.61 13.85 13.02
N ILE A 165 15.88 12.64 13.53
CA ILE A 165 14.88 11.60 13.71
C ILE A 165 13.86 12.00 14.81
N GLN A 166 14.32 12.64 15.88
CA GLN A 166 13.47 13.14 16.97
C GLN A 166 12.51 14.23 16.53
N LYS A 167 13.01 15.18 15.72
CA LYS A 167 12.23 16.32 15.24
C LYS A 167 11.34 16.01 14.04
N ALA A 168 11.46 14.80 13.47
CA ALA A 168 10.65 14.38 12.34
C ALA A 168 9.15 14.43 12.68
N THR A 169 8.40 15.20 11.90
CA THR A 169 6.95 15.42 12.07
C THR A 169 6.10 14.44 11.26
N THR A 170 6.72 13.65 10.39
CA THR A 170 6.06 12.68 9.51
C THR A 170 6.65 11.28 9.67
N HIS A 171 5.90 10.27 9.24
CA HIS A 171 6.39 8.90 9.19
C HIS A 171 7.32 8.66 7.99
N MET A 172 8.09 7.57 8.06
CA MET A 172 8.94 7.04 7.01
C MET A 172 8.19 6.93 5.69
N ASP A 173 8.87 7.29 4.61
CA ASP A 173 8.31 7.25 3.26
C ASP A 173 7.93 5.81 2.83
N ARG A 174 6.78 5.71 2.16
CA ARG A 174 6.25 4.48 1.60
C ARG A 174 7.16 3.89 0.52
N GLY A 175 7.73 4.72 -0.35
CA GLY A 175 8.64 4.28 -1.41
C GLY A 175 9.88 3.59 -0.86
N GLY A 176 10.51 4.20 0.15
CA GLY A 176 11.68 3.68 0.84
C GLY A 176 11.39 2.39 1.61
N ALA A 177 10.23 2.29 2.25
CA ALA A 177 9.78 1.05 2.90
C ALA A 177 9.58 -0.08 1.88
N GLN A 178 8.94 0.21 0.74
CA GLN A 178 8.74 -0.76 -0.34
C GLN A 178 10.07 -1.18 -0.99
N ALA A 179 10.98 -0.22 -1.23
CA ALA A 179 12.29 -0.50 -1.78
C ALA A 179 13.13 -1.38 -0.84
N ALA A 180 13.10 -1.10 0.47
CA ALA A 180 13.78 -1.91 1.46
C ALA A 180 13.24 -3.35 1.52
N MET A 181 11.91 -3.51 1.46
CA MET A 181 11.29 -4.84 1.43
C MET A 181 11.65 -5.61 0.15
N LYS A 182 11.63 -4.95 -1.02
CA LYS A 182 12.06 -5.55 -2.29
C LYS A 182 13.54 -5.95 -2.29
N ALA A 183 14.41 -5.13 -1.70
CA ALA A 183 15.82 -5.45 -1.55
C ALA A 183 16.01 -6.68 -0.67
N ALA A 184 15.33 -6.75 0.47
CA ALA A 184 15.40 -7.91 1.36
C ALA A 184 14.87 -9.20 0.69
N VAL A 185 13.78 -9.11 -0.10
CA VAL A 185 13.25 -10.26 -0.87
C VAL A 185 14.30 -10.76 -1.87
N LYS A 186 14.91 -9.83 -2.63
CA LYS A 186 15.98 -10.14 -3.58
C LYS A 186 17.18 -10.80 -2.89
N ASP A 187 17.59 -10.30 -1.73
CA ASP A 187 18.72 -10.83 -0.96
C ASP A 187 18.43 -12.24 -0.40
N CYS A 188 17.15 -12.59 -0.20
CA CYS A 188 16.72 -13.94 0.19
C CYS A 188 16.56 -14.91 -0.98
N GLY A 189 16.61 -14.45 -2.23
CA GLY A 189 16.33 -15.27 -3.41
C GLY A 189 14.87 -15.71 -3.54
N LEU A 190 13.95 -14.90 -2.99
CA LEU A 190 12.50 -15.08 -3.01
C LEU A 190 11.84 -14.23 -4.11
#